data_AF-A0A380S8D2-F1
#
_entry.id   AF-A0A380S8D2-F1
#
_cell.length_a   1.000
_cell.length_b   1.000
_cell.length_c   1.000
_cell.angle_alpha   90.00
_cell.angle_beta   90.00
_cell.angle_gamma   90.00
#
_symmetry.space_group_name_H-M   'P 1'
#
loop_
_entity.id
_entity.type
_entity.pdbx_description
1 polymer ?
#
loop_
_entity_poly.entity_id
_entity_poly.type
_entity_poly.pdbx_seq_one_letter_code
_entity_poly.pdbx_strand_id
1 'polypeptide(L)'
;MICKKCGREYEDDMPKCLWCDAPNESLSSQDGDDASTADSEAQEEAYRESLKKLVDPELERAFDDNVRRGKSAISWTKFQIVLNILFFFVGVKTLGVIIEYYKNYTAASPAVSSEASTASAIILIYSAFIAIPCFVFIGKNWLWVYHAHKEQSKFTETFFAPWGAVICYYIPVVNYFVFKALLENQGNTLKLLGIKAKTESNKLLTWFFIFNIATPIFNYLTFKSLNTPILFISTILWIILTVLGIKLIKAATANEQAVHDQLENNRINKKVEEIIAQREAV
;
A
#
# COMPACT_ATOMS: atom_id res chain seq x y z
N MET A 1 -20.45 62.64 12.69
CA MET A 1 -19.08 63.12 13.01
C MET A 1 -18.52 63.99 11.90
N ILE A 2 -17.71 65.02 12.22
CA ILE A 2 -16.89 65.75 11.23
C ILE A 2 -15.47 65.17 11.21
N CYS A 3 -14.98 64.76 10.05
CA CYS A 3 -13.61 64.26 9.91
C CYS A 3 -12.60 65.38 10.15
N LYS A 4 -11.73 65.26 11.16
CA LYS A 4 -10.70 66.25 11.47
C LYS A 4 -9.67 66.46 10.35
N LYS A 5 -9.50 65.48 9.46
CA LYS A 5 -8.51 65.54 8.36
C LYS A 5 -9.04 66.27 7.12
N CYS A 6 -10.31 66.04 6.76
CA CYS A 6 -10.88 66.59 5.52
C CYS A 6 -12.10 67.50 5.71
N GLY A 7 -12.56 67.71 6.95
CA GLY A 7 -13.65 68.62 7.31
C GLY A 7 -15.04 68.20 6.86
N ARG A 8 -15.23 66.97 6.40
CA ARG A 8 -16.54 66.46 5.90
C ARG A 8 -17.29 65.70 6.98
N GLU A 9 -18.61 65.82 6.96
CA GLU A 9 -19.53 65.06 7.83
C GLU A 9 -19.72 63.63 7.34
N TYR A 10 -19.69 62.67 8.26
CA TYR A 10 -19.96 61.24 8.04
C TYR A 10 -20.68 60.63 9.25
N GLU A 11 -21.29 59.45 9.06
CA GLU A 11 -22.06 58.73 10.09
C GLU A 11 -21.15 58.25 11.24
N ASP A 12 -21.69 58.26 12.47
CA ASP A 12 -20.91 58.04 13.72
C ASP A 12 -20.42 56.59 13.90
N ASP A 13 -21.08 55.63 13.26
CA ASP A 13 -20.79 54.19 13.31
C ASP A 13 -19.75 53.74 12.28
N MET A 14 -19.31 54.62 11.38
CA MET A 14 -18.32 54.27 10.38
C MET A 14 -16.89 54.25 10.97
N PRO A 15 -16.12 53.16 10.74
CA PRO A 15 -14.78 53.01 11.31
C PRO A 15 -13.72 53.93 10.67
N LYS A 16 -14.00 54.45 9.46
CA LYS A 16 -13.10 55.36 8.71
C LYS A 16 -13.91 56.37 7.90
N CYS A 17 -13.33 57.54 7.67
CA CYS A 17 -13.88 58.56 6.79
C CYS A 17 -13.89 58.08 5.33
N LEU A 18 -15.07 58.06 4.69
CA LEU A 18 -15.28 57.63 3.31
C LEU A 18 -14.46 58.38 2.26
N TRP A 19 -14.00 59.60 2.56
CA TRP A 19 -13.33 60.45 1.56
C TRP A 19 -11.82 60.47 1.67
N CYS A 20 -11.24 60.14 2.82
CA CYS A 20 -9.79 60.22 3.01
C CYS A 20 -9.21 59.08 3.85
N ASP A 21 -10.02 58.06 4.15
CA ASP A 21 -9.69 56.86 4.91
C ASP A 21 -9.10 57.12 6.30
N ALA A 22 -9.28 58.33 6.85
CA ALA A 22 -8.85 58.65 8.20
C ALA A 22 -9.65 57.81 9.22
N PRO A 23 -8.98 57.12 10.16
CA PRO A 23 -9.65 56.30 11.17
C PRO A 23 -10.53 57.15 12.10
N ASN A 24 -11.65 56.58 12.53
CA ASN A 24 -12.54 57.22 13.47
C ASN A 24 -12.03 57.01 14.91
N GLU A 25 -11.46 58.07 15.50
CA GLU A 25 -10.85 58.05 16.85
C GLU A 25 -11.86 57.71 17.96
N SER A 26 -13.18 57.87 17.74
CA SER A 26 -14.18 57.56 18.75
C SER A 26 -14.51 56.06 18.88
N LEU A 27 -14.17 55.25 17.86
CA LEU A 27 -14.38 53.80 17.86
C LEU A 27 -13.14 53.02 18.33
N SER A 28 -11.96 53.67 18.40
CA SER A 28 -10.73 53.02 18.87
C SER A 28 -10.60 52.86 20.38
N SER A 29 -11.59 53.33 21.15
CA SER A 29 -11.59 53.24 22.63
C SER A 29 -12.69 52.34 23.21
N GLN A 30 -13.29 51.46 22.40
CA GLN A 30 -14.09 50.34 22.90
C GLN A 30 -13.29 49.05 22.83
N ASP A 31 -12.39 48.88 23.81
CA ASP A 31 -12.00 47.56 24.29
C ASP A 31 -13.25 46.88 24.86
N GLY A 32 -13.60 45.71 24.31
CA GLY A 32 -14.75 44.92 24.71
C GLY A 32 -14.55 43.44 24.35
N ASP A 33 -14.11 42.69 25.36
CA ASP A 33 -14.29 41.25 25.59
C ASP A 33 -13.56 40.22 24.71
N ASP A 34 -12.32 39.91 25.14
CA ASP A 34 -11.63 38.63 24.99
C ASP A 34 -12.35 37.49 25.74
N ALA A 35 -13.52 37.05 25.25
CA ALA A 35 -14.26 35.93 25.83
C ALA A 35 -14.86 34.96 24.78
N SER A 36 -14.11 34.58 23.74
CA SER A 36 -14.64 33.64 22.72
C SER A 36 -13.69 32.55 22.21
N THR A 37 -12.42 32.53 22.60
CA THR A 37 -11.47 31.53 22.08
C THR A 37 -11.58 30.16 22.76
N ALA A 38 -11.84 30.10 24.07
CA ALA A 38 -11.93 28.83 24.80
C ALA A 38 -13.22 28.03 24.49
N ASP A 39 -14.36 28.70 24.31
CA ASP A 39 -15.62 28.05 23.92
C ASP A 39 -15.61 27.58 22.46
N SER A 40 -14.89 28.30 21.59
CA SER A 40 -14.67 27.92 20.19
C SER A 40 -13.84 26.64 20.08
N GLU A 41 -12.74 26.52 20.84
CA GLU A 41 -11.90 25.32 20.82
C GLU A 41 -12.62 24.10 21.41
N ALA A 42 -13.37 24.28 22.50
CA ALA A 42 -14.16 23.21 23.10
C ALA A 42 -15.32 22.75 22.18
N GLN A 43 -15.98 23.69 21.47
CA GLN A 43 -16.97 23.33 20.44
C GLN A 43 -16.34 22.65 19.22
N GLU A 44 -15.17 23.11 18.76
CA GLU A 44 -14.46 22.48 17.64
C GLU A 44 -13.96 21.08 18.00
N GLU A 45 -13.50 20.86 19.23
CA GLU A 45 -13.05 19.56 19.71
C GLU A 45 -14.23 18.60 19.93
N ALA A 46 -15.34 19.07 20.52
CA ALA A 46 -16.58 18.30 20.61
C ALA A 46 -17.16 17.97 19.22
N TYR A 47 -17.02 18.90 18.27
CA TYR A 47 -17.40 18.70 16.87
C TYR A 47 -16.52 17.64 16.19
N ARG A 48 -15.19 17.72 16.34
CA ARG A 48 -14.27 16.68 15.86
C ARG A 48 -14.53 15.32 16.49
N GLU A 49 -14.83 15.28 17.78
CA GLU A 49 -15.14 14.03 18.48
C GLU A 49 -16.48 13.44 17.99
N SER A 50 -17.47 14.29 17.70
CA SER A 50 -18.74 13.87 17.09
C SER A 50 -18.54 13.32 15.68
N LEU A 51 -17.65 13.93 14.88
CA LEU A 51 -17.25 13.46 13.55
C LEU A 51 -16.52 12.11 13.62
N LYS A 52 -15.60 11.93 14.57
CA LYS A 52 -14.92 10.65 14.80
C LYS A 52 -15.87 9.52 15.18
N LYS A 53 -16.97 9.81 15.89
CA LYS A 53 -18.01 8.82 16.23
C LYS A 53 -18.87 8.39 15.03
N LEU A 54 -18.82 9.12 13.92
CA LEU A 54 -19.63 8.88 12.72
C LEU A 54 -18.91 8.08 11.64
N VAL A 55 -17.58 8.05 11.70
CA VAL A 55 -16.80 7.05 10.98
C VAL A 55 -17.05 5.72 11.68
N ASP A 56 -17.56 4.73 10.96
CA ASP A 56 -17.57 3.34 11.46
C ASP A 56 -16.13 2.98 11.86
N PRO A 57 -15.82 2.95 13.18
CA PRO A 57 -14.46 2.86 13.65
C PRO A 57 -13.91 1.44 13.41
N GLU A 58 -14.77 0.47 13.11
CA GLU A 58 -14.35 -0.87 12.68
C GLU A 58 -13.90 -0.84 11.22
N LEU A 59 -14.59 -0.10 10.36
CA LEU A 59 -14.24 0.06 8.95
C LEU A 59 -12.92 0.84 8.78
N GLU A 60 -12.74 1.95 9.48
CA GLU A 60 -11.51 2.75 9.47
C GLU A 60 -10.30 1.90 9.94
N ARG A 61 -10.47 1.20 11.07
CA ARG A 61 -9.46 0.26 11.57
C ARG A 61 -9.15 -0.85 10.56
N ALA A 62 -10.12 -1.34 9.80
CA ALA A 62 -9.91 -2.37 8.79
C ALA A 62 -9.06 -1.86 7.62
N PHE A 63 -9.31 -0.64 7.13
CA PHE A 63 -8.54 -0.03 6.05
C PHE A 63 -7.10 0.29 6.46
N ASP A 64 -6.93 0.96 7.60
CA ASP A 64 -5.60 1.28 8.14
C ASP A 64 -4.78 0.02 8.39
N ASP A 65 -5.42 -1.03 8.91
CA ASP A 65 -4.76 -2.31 9.12
C ASP A 65 -4.37 -2.94 7.78
N ASN A 66 -5.19 -2.87 6.74
CA ASN A 66 -4.82 -3.42 5.45
C ASN A 66 -3.71 -2.64 4.74
N VAL A 67 -3.72 -1.31 4.84
CA VAL A 67 -2.62 -0.46 4.34
C VAL A 67 -1.31 -0.80 5.04
N ARG A 68 -1.36 -1.01 6.37
CA ARG A 68 -0.22 -1.49 7.16
C ARG A 68 0.23 -2.88 6.72
N ARG A 69 -0.70 -3.79 6.44
CA ARG A 69 -0.40 -5.14 5.91
C ARG A 69 0.29 -5.06 4.54
N GLY A 70 -0.15 -4.18 3.64
CA GLY A 70 0.50 -3.94 2.35
C GLY A 70 1.94 -3.45 2.49
N LYS A 71 2.19 -2.47 3.38
CA LYS A 71 3.54 -2.01 3.72
C LYS A 71 4.41 -3.13 4.30
N SER A 72 3.84 -3.95 5.19
CA SER A 72 4.52 -5.10 5.79
C SER A 72 4.87 -6.16 4.74
N ALA A 73 3.93 -6.52 3.86
CA ALA A 73 4.14 -7.44 2.75
C ALA A 73 5.28 -6.96 1.85
N ILE A 74 5.30 -5.68 1.46
CA ILE A 74 6.41 -5.10 0.68
C ILE A 74 7.75 -5.23 1.40
N SER A 75 7.79 -4.96 2.71
CA SER A 75 9.03 -5.06 3.49
C SER A 75 9.58 -6.49 3.51
N TRP A 76 8.71 -7.47 3.78
CA TRP A 76 9.08 -8.88 3.77
C TRP A 76 9.45 -9.38 2.37
N THR A 77 8.78 -8.89 1.32
CA THR A 77 9.16 -9.19 -0.08
C THR A 77 10.57 -8.68 -0.40
N LYS A 78 10.95 -7.48 0.04
CA LYS A 78 12.32 -6.96 -0.11
C LYS A 78 13.34 -7.80 0.65
N PHE A 79 13.03 -8.17 1.90
CA PHE A 79 13.88 -9.04 2.69
C PHE A 79 14.09 -10.40 2.01
N GLN A 80 13.01 -10.97 1.45
CA GLN A 80 13.07 -12.22 0.70
C GLN A 80 13.91 -12.11 -0.59
N ILE A 81 13.98 -10.94 -1.23
CA ILE A 81 14.90 -10.73 -2.36
C ILE A 81 16.35 -10.89 -1.91
N VAL A 82 16.73 -10.27 -0.79
CA VAL A 82 18.10 -10.37 -0.25
C VAL A 82 18.46 -11.80 0.09
N LEU A 83 17.55 -12.53 0.77
CA LEU A 83 17.76 -13.94 1.08
C LEU A 83 17.91 -14.81 -0.17
N ASN A 84 17.12 -14.58 -1.22
CA ASN A 84 17.25 -15.33 -2.47
C ASN A 84 18.55 -15.02 -3.22
N ILE A 85 19.04 -13.77 -3.16
CA ILE A 85 20.35 -13.42 -3.73
C ILE A 85 21.47 -14.15 -2.98
N LEU A 86 21.41 -14.17 -1.65
CA LEU A 86 22.35 -14.94 -0.83
C LEU A 86 22.27 -16.44 -1.12
N PHE A 87 21.05 -16.98 -1.28
CA PHE A 87 20.83 -18.37 -1.67
C PHE A 87 21.45 -18.68 -3.04
N PHE A 88 21.37 -17.76 -4.01
CA PHE A 88 22.03 -17.94 -5.30
C PHE A 88 23.54 -18.15 -5.15
N PHE A 89 24.22 -17.34 -4.34
CA PHE A 89 25.67 -17.51 -4.11
C PHE A 89 26.00 -18.83 -3.41
N VAL A 90 25.21 -19.19 -2.39
CA VAL A 90 25.36 -20.48 -1.71
C VAL A 90 25.15 -21.62 -2.71
N GLY A 91 24.09 -21.57 -3.50
CA GLY A 91 23.72 -22.56 -4.50
C GLY A 91 24.80 -22.74 -5.57
N VAL A 92 25.32 -21.66 -6.15
CA VAL A 92 26.41 -21.75 -7.15
C VAL A 92 27.64 -22.47 -6.58
N LYS A 93 28.00 -22.21 -5.32
CA LYS A 93 29.18 -22.81 -4.68
C LYS A 93 28.99 -24.27 -4.27
N THR A 94 27.78 -24.65 -3.89
CA THR A 94 27.50 -25.95 -3.28
C THR A 94 26.86 -26.94 -4.25
N LEU A 95 25.98 -26.49 -5.14
CA LEU A 95 25.29 -27.37 -6.10
C LEU A 95 26.27 -28.02 -7.09
N GLY A 96 27.31 -27.30 -7.54
CA GLY A 96 28.31 -27.87 -8.45
C GLY A 96 28.99 -29.10 -7.86
N VAL A 97 29.45 -29.00 -6.61
CA VAL A 97 30.11 -30.09 -5.87
C VAL A 97 29.16 -31.27 -5.65
N ILE A 98 27.90 -31.00 -5.28
CA ILE A 98 26.88 -32.02 -5.06
C ILE A 98 26.55 -32.76 -6.37
N ILE A 99 26.39 -32.04 -7.47
CA ILE A 99 26.06 -32.62 -8.78
C ILE A 99 27.18 -33.51 -9.29
N GLU A 100 28.43 -33.04 -9.19
CA GLU A 100 29.60 -33.80 -9.61
C GLU A 100 29.72 -35.10 -8.81
N TYR A 101 29.47 -35.04 -7.50
CA TYR A 101 29.38 -36.22 -6.65
C TYR A 101 28.32 -37.22 -7.14
N TYR A 102 27.08 -36.78 -7.39
CA TYR A 102 26.00 -37.68 -7.84
C TYR A 102 26.20 -38.23 -9.26
N LYS A 103 26.82 -37.46 -10.17
CA LYS A 103 27.16 -37.94 -11.52
C LYS A 103 28.21 -39.05 -11.50
N ASN A 104 29.17 -38.94 -10.58
CA ASN A 104 30.28 -39.89 -10.45
C ASN A 104 29.99 -40.99 -9.40
N TYR A 105 28.79 -40.98 -8.80
CA TYR A 105 28.38 -41.97 -7.83
C TYR A 105 28.26 -43.34 -8.50
N THR A 106 29.23 -44.21 -8.24
CA THR A 106 29.18 -45.61 -8.66
C THR A 106 28.84 -46.47 -7.45
N ALA A 107 27.99 -47.48 -7.63
CA ALA A 107 27.58 -48.40 -6.58
C ALA A 107 28.75 -49.16 -5.91
N ALA A 108 29.96 -49.06 -6.47
CA ALA A 108 31.17 -49.73 -6.00
C ALA A 108 31.98 -48.95 -4.94
N SER A 109 31.70 -47.67 -4.70
CA SER A 109 32.34 -46.89 -3.63
C SER A 109 31.33 -45.96 -2.94
N PRO A 110 30.67 -46.42 -1.87
CA PRO A 110 29.58 -45.69 -1.22
C PRO A 110 30.05 -44.54 -0.31
N ALA A 111 31.35 -44.28 -0.21
CA ALA A 111 31.86 -43.23 0.67
C ALA A 111 31.54 -41.84 0.11
N VAL A 112 30.72 -41.07 0.84
CA VAL A 112 30.46 -39.67 0.55
C VAL A 112 31.76 -38.89 0.74
N SER A 113 32.18 -38.11 -0.26
CA SER A 113 33.36 -37.26 -0.10
C SER A 113 33.10 -36.20 0.98
N SER A 114 34.13 -35.88 1.78
CA SER A 114 34.02 -34.84 2.83
C SER A 114 33.50 -33.51 2.27
N GLU A 115 33.92 -33.17 1.04
CA GLU A 115 33.47 -31.98 0.31
C GLU A 115 31.98 -32.02 -0.03
N ALA A 116 31.46 -33.14 -0.55
CA ALA A 116 30.04 -33.29 -0.87
C ALA A 116 29.17 -33.29 0.39
N SER A 117 29.64 -33.91 1.47
CA SER A 117 28.99 -33.88 2.78
C SER A 117 28.92 -32.46 3.33
N THR A 118 30.02 -31.70 3.28
CA THR A 118 30.08 -30.31 3.73
C THR A 118 29.18 -29.41 2.89
N ALA A 119 29.22 -29.52 1.57
CA ALA A 119 28.35 -28.76 0.66
C ALA A 119 26.86 -29.03 0.92
N SER A 120 26.49 -30.30 1.14
CA SER A 120 25.12 -30.70 1.48
C SER A 120 24.68 -30.14 2.82
N ALA A 121 25.54 -30.20 3.84
CA ALA A 121 25.27 -29.62 5.15
C ALA A 121 25.06 -28.10 5.07
N ILE A 122 25.90 -27.38 4.30
CA ILE A 122 25.75 -25.93 4.08
C ILE A 122 24.39 -25.61 3.44
N ILE A 123 23.99 -26.31 2.37
CA ILE A 123 22.67 -26.11 1.75
C ILE A 123 21.54 -26.39 2.73
N LEU A 124 21.61 -27.48 3.50
CA LEU A 124 20.55 -27.86 4.44
C LEU A 124 20.41 -26.84 5.57
N ILE A 125 21.52 -26.43 6.20
CA ILE A 125 21.53 -25.41 7.25
C ILE A 125 20.99 -24.09 6.71
N TYR A 126 21.43 -23.69 5.51
CA TYR A 126 20.95 -22.46 4.89
C TYR A 126 19.45 -22.55 4.57
N SER A 127 18.98 -23.67 4.03
CA SER A 127 17.57 -23.92 3.73
C SER A 127 16.70 -23.87 4.99
N ALA A 128 17.17 -24.45 6.09
CA ALA A 128 16.51 -24.39 7.39
C ALA A 128 16.45 -22.94 7.92
N PHE A 129 17.55 -22.18 7.78
CA PHE A 129 17.62 -20.78 8.18
C PHE A 129 16.63 -19.90 7.41
N ILE A 130 16.50 -20.08 6.09
CA ILE A 130 15.58 -19.28 5.27
C ILE A 130 14.12 -19.73 5.36
N ALA A 131 13.84 -20.93 5.88
CA ALA A 131 12.49 -21.46 5.95
C ALA A 131 11.55 -20.55 6.76
N ILE A 132 11.97 -20.11 7.95
CA ILE A 132 11.17 -19.24 8.82
C ILE A 132 10.86 -17.91 8.12
N PRO A 133 11.84 -17.13 7.62
CA PRO A 133 11.58 -15.95 6.80
C PRO A 133 10.63 -16.19 5.63
N CYS A 134 10.78 -17.32 4.93
CA CYS A 134 9.94 -17.67 3.79
C CYS A 134 8.47 -17.84 4.21
N PHE A 135 8.20 -18.56 5.30
CA PHE A 135 6.84 -18.70 5.83
C PHE A 135 6.25 -17.36 6.28
N VAL A 136 7.04 -16.48 6.90
CA VAL A 136 6.57 -15.14 7.26
C VAL A 136 6.27 -14.31 6.02
N PHE A 137 7.12 -14.36 5.00
CA PHE A 137 6.90 -13.71 3.71
C PHE A 137 5.59 -14.18 3.05
N ILE A 138 5.36 -15.50 3.01
CA ILE A 138 4.13 -16.10 2.46
C ILE A 138 2.90 -15.63 3.26
N GLY A 139 2.95 -15.77 4.59
CA GLY A 139 1.85 -15.39 5.46
C GLY A 139 1.49 -13.90 5.38
N LYS A 140 2.49 -13.01 5.29
CA LYS A 140 2.26 -11.57 5.16
C LYS A 140 1.60 -11.21 3.83
N ASN A 141 2.03 -11.82 2.73
CA ASN A 141 1.43 -11.59 1.42
C ASN A 141 0.01 -12.15 1.34
N TRP A 142 -0.23 -13.37 1.82
CA TRP A 142 -1.57 -13.97 1.89
C TRP A 142 -2.54 -13.13 2.69
N LEU A 143 -2.10 -12.70 3.88
CA LEU A 143 -2.93 -11.90 4.76
C LEU A 143 -3.30 -10.55 4.14
N TRP A 144 -2.36 -9.92 3.43
CA TRP A 144 -2.64 -8.69 2.69
C TRP A 144 -3.60 -8.92 1.52
N VAL A 145 -3.36 -9.91 0.66
CA VAL A 145 -4.22 -10.20 -0.52
C VAL A 145 -5.65 -10.51 -0.08
N TYR A 146 -5.82 -11.32 0.97
CA TYR A 146 -7.12 -11.65 1.52
C TYR A 146 -7.92 -10.39 1.88
N HIS A 147 -7.30 -9.49 2.64
CA HIS A 147 -7.97 -8.27 3.07
C HIS A 147 -8.17 -7.28 1.92
N ALA A 148 -7.20 -7.13 1.01
CA ALA A 148 -7.36 -6.26 -0.15
C ALA A 148 -8.58 -6.65 -0.99
N HIS A 149 -8.79 -7.95 -1.23
CA HIS A 149 -9.99 -8.43 -1.93
C HIS A 149 -11.26 -8.36 -1.07
N LYS A 150 -11.16 -8.66 0.23
CA LYS A 150 -12.31 -8.58 1.15
C LYS A 150 -12.83 -7.15 1.26
N GLU A 151 -11.97 -6.17 1.43
CA GLU A 151 -12.35 -4.76 1.53
C GLU A 151 -12.89 -4.25 0.19
N GLN A 152 -12.27 -4.62 -0.93
CA GLN A 152 -12.78 -4.25 -2.26
C GLN A 152 -14.18 -4.85 -2.54
N SER A 153 -14.46 -6.06 -2.05
CA SER A 153 -15.78 -6.72 -2.24
C SER A 153 -16.95 -5.98 -1.58
N LYS A 154 -16.66 -5.05 -0.65
CA LYS A 154 -17.68 -4.18 -0.04
C LYS A 154 -18.25 -3.13 -1.02
N PHE A 155 -17.51 -2.81 -2.09
CA PHE A 155 -17.88 -1.73 -3.02
C PHE A 155 -18.27 -2.23 -4.40
N THR A 156 -17.75 -3.39 -4.81
CA THR A 156 -17.90 -3.92 -6.17
C THR A 156 -17.97 -5.42 -6.13
N GLU A 157 -18.76 -6.03 -7.01
CA GLU A 157 -18.67 -7.46 -7.24
C GLU A 157 -17.26 -7.83 -7.73
N THR A 158 -16.62 -8.77 -7.03
CA THR A 158 -15.27 -9.22 -7.34
C THR A 158 -15.31 -10.60 -7.99
N PHE A 159 -14.58 -10.77 -9.09
CA PHE A 159 -14.43 -12.08 -9.72
C PHE A 159 -13.82 -13.13 -8.78
N PHE A 160 -12.84 -12.74 -7.97
CA PHE A 160 -12.22 -13.61 -6.98
C PHE A 160 -12.86 -13.41 -5.61
N ALA A 161 -13.31 -14.50 -4.99
CA ALA A 161 -13.53 -14.54 -3.55
C ALA A 161 -12.19 -14.32 -2.80
N PRO A 162 -12.18 -13.74 -1.59
CA PRO A 162 -10.94 -13.43 -0.87
C PRO A 162 -9.99 -14.62 -0.71
N TRP A 163 -10.50 -15.79 -0.30
CA TRP A 163 -9.69 -17.01 -0.21
C TRP A 163 -9.28 -17.57 -1.58
N GLY A 164 -10.12 -17.38 -2.60
CA GLY A 164 -9.78 -17.73 -3.98
C GLY A 164 -8.57 -16.93 -4.48
N ALA A 165 -8.54 -15.62 -4.19
CA ALA A 165 -7.40 -14.75 -4.51
C ALA A 165 -6.11 -15.20 -3.79
N VAL A 166 -6.20 -15.57 -2.51
CA VAL A 166 -5.05 -16.07 -1.72
C VAL A 166 -4.44 -17.33 -2.35
N ILE A 167 -5.28 -18.32 -2.68
CA ILE A 167 -4.82 -19.57 -3.30
C ILE A 167 -4.20 -19.30 -4.67
N CYS A 168 -4.81 -18.42 -5.45
CA CYS A 168 -4.36 -18.06 -6.80
C CYS A 168 -3.10 -17.18 -6.82
N TYR A 169 -2.77 -16.50 -5.71
CA TYR A 169 -1.67 -15.52 -5.65
C TYR A 169 -0.29 -16.10 -5.94
N TYR A 170 -0.02 -17.35 -5.57
CA TYR A 170 1.28 -18.00 -5.86
C TYR A 170 1.26 -18.92 -7.07
N ILE A 171 0.10 -19.09 -7.73
CA ILE A 171 0.02 -19.86 -8.96
C ILE A 171 0.54 -18.98 -10.10
N PRO A 172 1.62 -19.38 -10.79
CA PRO A 172 2.13 -18.63 -11.93
C PRO A 172 1.02 -18.38 -12.96
N VAL A 173 1.07 -17.23 -13.64
CA VAL A 173 0.04 -16.78 -14.59
C VAL A 173 -1.28 -16.38 -13.92
N VAL A 174 -1.79 -17.15 -12.95
CA VAL A 174 -3.05 -16.82 -12.27
C VAL A 174 -2.92 -15.58 -11.41
N ASN A 175 -1.77 -15.37 -10.76
CA ASN A 175 -1.48 -14.17 -9.97
C ASN A 175 -1.67 -12.86 -10.77
N TYR A 176 -1.38 -12.87 -12.08
CA TYR A 176 -1.66 -11.73 -12.95
C TYR A 176 -3.15 -11.35 -12.94
N PHE A 177 -4.04 -12.34 -13.01
CA PHE A 177 -5.49 -12.08 -13.00
C PHE A 177 -5.96 -11.57 -11.64
N VAL A 178 -5.35 -12.03 -10.54
CA VAL A 178 -5.63 -11.52 -9.18
C VAL A 178 -5.35 -10.02 -9.12
N PHE A 179 -4.14 -9.59 -9.50
CA PHE A 179 -3.79 -8.17 -9.51
C PHE A 179 -4.59 -7.36 -10.52
N LYS A 180 -4.84 -7.90 -11.73
CA LYS A 180 -5.64 -7.23 -12.75
C LYS A 180 -7.04 -6.95 -12.23
N ALA A 181 -7.73 -7.97 -11.71
CA ALA A 181 -9.08 -7.84 -11.20
C ALA A 181 -9.16 -6.87 -10.02
N LEU A 182 -8.19 -6.93 -9.10
CA LEU A 182 -8.13 -6.01 -7.97
C LEU A 182 -7.97 -4.55 -8.41
N LEU A 183 -7.00 -4.27 -9.27
CA LEU A 183 -6.72 -2.90 -9.73
C LEU A 183 -7.82 -2.34 -10.63
N GLU A 184 -8.44 -3.18 -11.47
CA GLU A 184 -9.57 -2.80 -12.31
C GLU A 184 -10.79 -2.43 -11.46
N ASN A 185 -11.11 -3.25 -10.45
CA ASN A 185 -12.21 -2.98 -9.53
C ASN A 185 -11.97 -1.71 -8.71
N GLN A 186 -10.76 -1.53 -8.16
CA GLN A 186 -10.38 -0.30 -7.46
C GLN A 186 -10.46 0.92 -8.39
N GLY A 187 -10.03 0.79 -9.64
CA GLY A 187 -10.13 1.85 -10.65
C GLY A 187 -11.57 2.25 -10.94
N ASN A 188 -12.48 1.27 -11.06
CA ASN A 188 -13.91 1.50 -11.24
C ASN A 188 -14.54 2.16 -10.01
N THR A 189 -14.20 1.71 -8.79
CA THR A 189 -14.67 2.35 -7.55
C THR A 189 -14.22 3.81 -7.46
N LEU A 190 -12.94 4.08 -7.70
CA LEU A 190 -12.40 5.44 -7.64
C LEU A 190 -13.05 6.35 -8.71
N LYS A 191 -13.29 5.81 -9.91
CA LYS A 191 -13.99 6.54 -10.97
C LYS A 191 -15.43 6.89 -10.57
N LEU A 192 -16.15 5.98 -9.91
CA LEU A 192 -17.50 6.25 -9.37
C LEU A 192 -17.48 7.33 -8.29
N LEU A 193 -16.41 7.37 -7.47
CA LEU A 193 -16.20 8.38 -6.45
C LEU A 193 -15.66 9.72 -7.00
N GLY A 194 -15.48 9.85 -8.30
CA GLY A 194 -14.94 11.06 -8.94
C GLY A 194 -13.43 11.26 -8.75
N ILE A 195 -12.70 10.26 -8.28
CA ILE A 195 -11.26 10.31 -8.07
C ILE A 195 -10.52 9.64 -9.21
N LYS A 196 -9.43 10.27 -9.65
CA LYS A 196 -8.50 9.65 -10.57
C LYS A 196 -7.69 8.58 -9.83
N ALA A 197 -7.97 7.32 -10.13
CA ALA A 197 -7.20 6.20 -9.60
C ALA A 197 -5.71 6.33 -9.90
N LYS A 198 -4.86 5.80 -9.02
CA LYS A 198 -3.46 5.53 -9.35
C LYS A 198 -3.43 4.36 -10.32
N THR A 199 -3.59 4.70 -11.60
CA THR A 199 -3.52 3.74 -12.69
C THR A 199 -2.08 3.31 -12.86
N GLU A 200 -1.80 2.04 -12.55
CA GLU A 200 -0.58 1.43 -13.07
C GLU A 200 -0.70 1.30 -14.57
N SER A 201 0.38 1.59 -15.29
CA SER A 201 0.37 1.50 -16.74
C SER A 201 0.01 0.07 -17.17
N ASN A 202 -0.83 -0.08 -18.20
CA ASN A 202 -1.10 -1.40 -18.82
C ASN A 202 0.19 -2.14 -19.18
N LYS A 203 1.27 -1.40 -19.45
CA LYS A 203 2.62 -1.92 -19.67
C LYS A 203 3.15 -2.70 -18.45
N LEU A 204 2.96 -2.21 -17.23
CA LEU A 204 3.45 -2.87 -16.01
C LEU A 204 2.76 -4.23 -15.80
N LEU A 205 1.44 -4.28 -15.92
CA LEU A 205 0.67 -5.53 -15.86
C LEU A 205 1.08 -6.50 -16.98
N THR A 206 1.34 -6.00 -18.19
CA THR A 206 1.82 -6.80 -19.32
C THR A 206 3.19 -7.41 -19.03
N TRP A 207 4.14 -6.62 -18.52
CA TRP A 207 5.45 -7.14 -18.11
C TRP A 207 5.31 -8.16 -16.98
N PHE A 208 4.47 -7.89 -15.99
CA PHE A 208 4.22 -8.82 -14.90
C PHE A 208 3.70 -10.17 -15.43
N PHE A 209 2.78 -10.15 -16.40
CA PHE A 209 2.30 -11.36 -17.07
C PHE A 209 3.41 -12.12 -17.79
N ILE A 210 4.21 -11.43 -18.61
CA ILE A 210 5.33 -12.03 -19.36
C ILE A 210 6.32 -12.71 -18.40
N PHE A 211 6.71 -12.02 -17.33
CA PHE A 211 7.67 -12.57 -16.35
C PHE A 211 7.08 -13.70 -15.51
N ASN A 212 5.76 -13.72 -15.27
CA ASN A 212 5.07 -14.86 -14.64
C ASN A 212 5.11 -16.13 -15.50
N ILE A 213 5.16 -16.01 -16.83
CA ILE A 213 5.31 -17.14 -17.76
C ILE A 213 6.79 -17.52 -17.90
N ALA A 214 7.67 -16.53 -18.07
CA ALA A 214 9.09 -16.78 -18.29
C ALA A 214 9.76 -17.44 -17.07
N THR A 215 9.44 -17.01 -15.85
CA THR A 215 10.11 -17.49 -14.63
C THR A 215 9.97 -19.01 -14.43
N PRO A 216 8.77 -19.62 -14.50
CA PRO A 216 8.63 -21.08 -14.45
C PRO A 216 9.38 -21.82 -15.56
N ILE A 217 9.38 -21.29 -16.78
CA ILE A 217 10.10 -21.91 -17.92
C ILE A 217 11.60 -21.96 -17.62
N PHE A 218 12.17 -20.83 -17.19
CA PHE A 218 13.59 -20.76 -16.86
C PHE A 218 13.93 -21.60 -15.62
N ASN A 219 13.08 -21.63 -14.60
CA ASN A 219 13.25 -22.54 -13.45
C ASN A 219 13.28 -24.01 -13.87
N TYR A 220 12.40 -24.42 -14.79
CA TYR A 220 12.40 -25.78 -15.35
C TYR A 220 13.70 -26.05 -16.12
N LEU A 221 14.15 -25.11 -16.96
CA LEU A 221 15.42 -25.23 -17.68
C LEU A 221 16.62 -25.30 -16.73
N THR A 222 16.61 -24.51 -15.64
CA THR A 222 17.62 -24.57 -14.57
C THR A 222 17.62 -25.94 -13.92
N PHE A 223 16.46 -26.48 -13.58
CA PHE A 223 16.35 -27.82 -12.98
C PHE A 223 16.87 -28.92 -13.92
N LYS A 224 16.56 -28.83 -15.21
CA LYS A 224 16.97 -29.83 -16.21
C LYS A 224 18.47 -29.77 -16.56
N SER A 225 19.01 -28.56 -16.72
CA SER A 225 20.39 -28.36 -17.22
C SER A 225 21.41 -28.16 -16.11
N LEU A 226 20.99 -27.66 -14.95
CA LEU A 226 21.82 -27.24 -13.83
C LEU A 226 23.02 -26.36 -14.26
N ASN A 227 22.79 -25.55 -15.29
CA ASN A 227 23.80 -24.69 -15.90
C ASN A 227 23.83 -23.32 -15.20
N THR A 228 25.01 -22.90 -14.75
CA THR A 228 25.22 -21.65 -13.97
C THR A 228 24.68 -20.40 -14.69
N PRO A 229 24.97 -20.14 -15.98
CA PRO A 229 24.32 -19.08 -16.74
C PRO A 229 22.80 -19.11 -16.70
N ILE A 230 22.17 -20.28 -16.82
CA ILE A 230 20.70 -20.40 -16.82
C ILE A 230 20.16 -20.13 -15.41
N LEU A 231 20.84 -20.60 -14.36
CA LEU A 231 20.53 -20.26 -12.98
C LEU A 231 20.58 -18.74 -12.75
N PHE A 232 21.62 -18.06 -13.23
CA PHE A 232 21.77 -16.62 -13.11
C PHE A 232 20.63 -15.86 -13.80
N ILE A 233 20.28 -16.25 -15.03
CA ILE A 233 19.13 -15.66 -15.75
C ILE A 233 17.85 -15.89 -14.96
N SER A 234 17.61 -17.11 -14.45
CA SER A 234 16.40 -17.41 -13.68
C SER A 234 16.29 -16.55 -12.41
N THR A 235 17.41 -16.35 -11.70
CA THR A 235 17.47 -15.46 -10.53
C THR A 235 17.12 -14.02 -10.91
N ILE A 236 17.64 -13.50 -12.03
CA ILE A 236 17.31 -12.15 -12.50
C ILE A 236 15.81 -12.05 -12.84
N LEU A 237 15.25 -13.02 -13.56
CA LEU A 237 13.83 -13.03 -13.91
C LEU A 237 12.95 -13.02 -12.66
N TRP A 238 13.30 -13.81 -11.65
CA TRP A 238 12.61 -13.83 -10.36
C TRP A 238 12.70 -12.49 -9.62
N ILE A 239 13.87 -11.83 -9.62
CA ILE A 239 14.05 -10.50 -9.02
C ILE A 239 13.16 -9.48 -9.74
N ILE A 240 13.17 -9.46 -11.07
CA ILE A 240 12.34 -8.55 -11.88
C ILE A 240 10.86 -8.78 -11.57
N LEU A 241 10.41 -10.04 -11.59
CA LEU A 241 9.03 -10.41 -11.27
C LEU A 241 8.62 -9.90 -9.88
N THR A 242 9.49 -10.07 -8.90
CA THR A 242 9.24 -9.65 -7.51
C THR A 242 9.18 -8.12 -7.39
N VAL A 243 10.05 -7.39 -8.09
CA VAL A 243 10.04 -5.92 -8.14
C VAL A 243 8.75 -5.40 -8.80
N LEU A 244 8.30 -6.04 -9.88
CA LEU A 244 7.01 -5.71 -10.50
C LEU A 244 5.84 -5.99 -9.53
N GLY A 245 5.87 -7.11 -8.81
CA GLY A 245 4.92 -7.42 -7.74
C GLY A 245 4.87 -6.33 -6.67
N ILE A 246 6.03 -5.86 -6.18
CA ILE A 246 6.08 -4.74 -5.21
C ILE A 246 5.40 -3.49 -5.74
N LYS A 247 5.60 -3.15 -7.03
CA LYS A 247 4.95 -1.98 -7.64
C LYS A 247 3.43 -2.15 -7.69
N LEU A 248 2.93 -3.33 -8.04
CA LEU A 248 1.50 -3.65 -8.04
C LEU A 248 0.89 -3.55 -6.62
N ILE A 249 1.56 -4.11 -5.61
CA ILE A 249 1.12 -4.02 -4.20
C ILE A 249 1.04 -2.55 -3.77
N LYS A 250 2.06 -1.74 -4.10
CA LYS A 250 2.07 -0.31 -3.79
C LYS A 250 0.92 0.45 -4.44
N ALA A 251 0.60 0.12 -5.68
CA ALA A 251 -0.51 0.74 -6.39
C ALA A 251 -1.84 0.38 -5.75
N ALA A 252 -2.07 -0.91 -5.51
CA ALA A 252 -3.29 -1.40 -4.89
C ALA A 252 -3.51 -0.80 -3.49
N THR A 253 -2.44 -0.72 -2.69
CA THR A 253 -2.47 -0.10 -1.36
C THR A 253 -2.76 1.40 -1.44
N ALA A 254 -2.21 2.11 -2.43
CA ALA A 254 -2.45 3.54 -2.60
C ALA A 254 -3.87 3.85 -3.09
N ASN A 255 -4.42 3.00 -3.96
CA ASN A 255 -5.80 3.12 -4.42
C ASN A 255 -6.79 2.85 -3.29
N GLU A 256 -6.51 1.86 -2.46
CA GLU A 256 -7.32 1.57 -1.26
C GLU A 256 -7.33 2.75 -0.28
N GLN A 257 -6.16 3.33 0.01
CA GLN A 257 -6.07 4.56 0.81
C GLN A 257 -6.91 5.70 0.19
N ALA A 258 -6.83 5.90 -1.13
CA ALA A 258 -7.59 6.95 -1.79
C ALA A 258 -9.11 6.73 -1.74
N VAL A 259 -9.58 5.48 -1.78
CA VAL A 259 -11.00 5.16 -1.55
C VAL A 259 -11.40 5.51 -0.12
N HIS A 260 -10.56 5.13 0.85
CA HIS A 260 -10.81 5.42 2.25
C HIS A 260 -10.92 6.93 2.52
N ASP A 261 -9.91 7.69 2.12
CA ASP A 261 -9.83 9.14 2.34
C ASP A 261 -11.07 9.87 1.75
N GLN A 262 -11.57 9.40 0.61
CA GLN A 262 -12.77 9.98 0.00
C GLN A 262 -14.07 9.64 0.71
N LEU A 263 -14.20 8.40 1.18
CA LEU A 263 -15.37 7.99 1.94
C LEU A 263 -15.45 8.76 3.27
N GLU A 264 -14.29 9.01 3.88
CA GLU A 264 -14.17 9.87 5.05
C GLU A 264 -14.61 11.31 4.72
N ASN A 265 -14.04 11.93 3.68
CA ASN A 265 -14.41 13.28 3.24
C ASN A 265 -15.91 13.42 2.92
N ASN A 266 -16.49 12.46 2.20
CA ASN A 266 -17.92 12.47 1.85
C ASN A 266 -18.82 12.37 3.11
N ARG A 267 -18.42 11.59 4.12
CA ARG A 267 -19.17 11.51 5.38
C ARG A 267 -19.08 12.82 6.17
N ILE A 268 -17.89 13.42 6.25
CA ILE A 268 -17.68 14.70 6.93
C ILE A 268 -18.54 15.78 6.26
N ASN A 269 -18.49 15.90 4.94
CA ASN A 269 -19.26 16.90 4.19
C ASN A 269 -20.76 16.74 4.39
N LYS A 270 -21.28 15.50 4.31
CA LYS A 270 -22.71 15.24 4.57
C LYS A 270 -23.13 15.70 5.98
N LYS A 271 -22.25 15.56 6.97
CA LYS A 271 -22.54 15.97 8.35
C LYS A 271 -22.45 17.47 8.57
N VAL A 272 -21.52 18.13 7.89
CA VAL A 272 -21.48 19.60 7.80
C VAL A 272 -22.81 20.10 7.23
N GLU A 273 -23.29 19.53 6.12
CA GLU A 273 -24.56 19.89 5.50
C GLU A 273 -25.77 19.64 6.43
N GLU A 274 -25.82 18.50 7.12
CA GLU A 274 -26.88 18.21 8.11
C GLU A 274 -26.93 19.25 9.24
N ILE A 275 -25.78 19.71 9.73
CA ILE A 275 -25.69 20.70 10.81
C ILE A 275 -26.05 22.10 10.31
N ILE A 276 -25.62 22.48 9.11
CA ILE A 276 -26.03 23.74 8.48
C ILE A 276 -27.55 23.75 8.32
N ALA A 277 -28.14 22.68 7.78
CA ALA A 277 -29.58 22.56 7.62
C ALA A 277 -30.33 22.63 8.96
N GLN A 278 -29.79 22.05 10.05
CA GLN A 278 -30.37 22.18 11.38
C GLN A 278 -30.31 23.60 11.92
N ARG A 279 -29.24 24.35 11.65
CA ARG A 279 -29.12 25.76 12.05
C ARG A 279 -30.05 26.67 11.26
N GLU A 280 -30.25 26.41 9.96
CA GLU A 280 -31.15 27.20 9.10
C GLU A 280 -32.64 26.93 9.37
N ALA A 281 -32.97 25.80 10.00
CA ALA A 281 -34.34 25.43 10.35
C ALA A 281 -34.83 26.02 11.70
N VAL A 282 -33.96 26.72 12.44
CA VAL A 282 -34.24 27.38 13.74
C VAL A 282 -34.32 28.88 13.54
#